data_AF-A0AAW0W3Z8-F1
#
_entry.id   AF-A0AAW0W3Z8-F1
#
_cell.length_a   1.000
_cell.length_b   1.000
_cell.length_c   1.000
_cell.angle_alpha   90.00
_cell.angle_beta   90.00
_cell.angle_gamma   90.00
#
_symmetry.space_group_name_H-M   'P 1'
#
loop_
_entity.id
_entity.type
_entity.pdbx_description
1 polymer ?
#
loop_
_entity_poly.entity_id
_entity_poly.type
_entity_poly.pdbx_seq_one_letter_code
_entity_poly.pdbx_strand_id
1 'polypeptide(L)'
;LSQPLDTTDSPSQTPLTPVSSKLPDISVSPSPSSLASVAFTSEAPTRVPPILTSTTLASPAQTPTLSLREVLTQSVGGASIDMTKYYNVLLHVAGLLHHLIDQVPEATTQEAAKLLHESGMREHEMWLNLLQNTRCNNNIAKAIAPFCNAKYVRIDDKHVESYKALLPHTKRSEVNIVIKGNFGEMPGLVDLIEVVSLYHHRCTRLDLACHYYQYDTTTSDEFLQRLQPRSHLVSFMGRLSGDGVSLLPPNLTDHLCVVSDDHARSLLPQLHHAVTTKLLYLEYF
;
A
#
# COMPACT_ATOMS: atom_id res chain seq x y z
N LEU A 1 -44.25 -54.61 -21.55
CA LEU A 1 -44.76 -53.28 -21.95
C LEU A 1 -43.68 -52.63 -22.79
N SER A 2 -43.96 -52.58 -24.08
CA SER A 2 -43.05 -52.21 -25.17
C SER A 2 -43.04 -50.70 -25.39
N GLN A 3 -41.86 -50.20 -25.83
CA GLN A 3 -41.44 -48.96 -26.53
C GLN A 3 -42.51 -48.03 -27.19
N PRO A 4 -42.22 -46.76 -27.61
CA PRO A 4 -40.93 -46.27 -28.16
C PRO A 4 -40.52 -44.79 -27.93
N LEU A 5 -39.36 -44.47 -28.54
CA LEU A 5 -38.69 -43.18 -28.81
C LEU A 5 -39.59 -42.11 -29.47
N ASP A 6 -39.20 -40.82 -29.31
CA ASP A 6 -38.92 -39.88 -30.43
C ASP A 6 -38.35 -38.54 -29.90
N THR A 7 -37.12 -38.16 -30.28
CA THR A 7 -36.69 -37.17 -31.33
C THR A 7 -36.80 -35.70 -30.91
N THR A 8 -35.62 -35.07 -30.69
CA THR A 8 -35.03 -33.95 -31.47
C THR A 8 -35.70 -32.59 -31.30
N ASP A 9 -34.93 -31.60 -30.81
CA ASP A 9 -34.78 -30.34 -31.54
C ASP A 9 -33.51 -29.58 -31.12
N SER A 10 -32.78 -29.13 -32.13
CA SER A 10 -31.57 -28.30 -32.05
C SER A 10 -31.93 -26.82 -31.94
N PRO A 11 -31.13 -25.98 -31.25
CA PRO A 11 -31.13 -24.55 -31.51
C PRO A 11 -30.00 -24.18 -32.47
N SER A 12 -30.41 -23.62 -33.60
CA SER A 12 -29.60 -23.08 -34.68
C SER A 12 -28.60 -22.01 -34.21
N GLN A 13 -27.36 -22.15 -34.66
CA GLN A 13 -26.31 -21.15 -34.62
C GLN A 13 -26.63 -20.01 -35.59
N THR A 14 -26.40 -18.76 -35.16
CA THR A 14 -26.22 -17.62 -36.07
C THR A 14 -24.89 -16.94 -35.71
N PRO A 15 -23.96 -16.75 -36.66
CA PRO A 15 -22.66 -16.14 -36.40
C PRO A 15 -22.75 -14.61 -36.51
N LEU A 16 -22.29 -13.89 -35.47
CA LEU A 16 -22.04 -12.45 -35.56
C LEU A 16 -20.58 -12.23 -35.96
N THR A 17 -20.41 -11.67 -37.16
CA THR A 17 -19.16 -11.18 -37.73
C THR A 17 -18.63 -9.94 -36.98
N PRO A 18 -17.30 -9.76 -36.85
CA PRO A 18 -16.71 -8.59 -36.21
C PRO A 18 -16.66 -7.39 -37.16
N VAL A 19 -17.16 -6.25 -36.70
CA VAL A 19 -16.99 -4.96 -37.37
C VAL A 19 -15.64 -4.36 -36.98
N SER A 20 -14.76 -4.29 -37.97
CA SER A 20 -13.47 -3.60 -37.95
C SER A 20 -13.69 -2.10 -38.13
N SER A 21 -13.36 -1.30 -37.11
CA SER A 21 -13.23 0.16 -37.26
C SER A 21 -11.79 0.60 -37.00
N LYS A 22 -11.12 0.97 -38.09
CA LYS A 22 -9.81 1.62 -38.16
C LYS A 22 -9.81 2.93 -37.36
N LEU A 23 -8.82 3.11 -36.48
CA LEU A 23 -8.41 4.43 -35.99
C LEU A 23 -7.33 5.01 -36.93
N PRO A 24 -7.35 6.31 -37.24
CA PRO A 24 -6.29 6.96 -37.99
C PRO A 24 -5.13 7.41 -37.08
N ASP A 25 -3.92 7.22 -37.60
CA ASP A 25 -2.66 7.79 -37.11
C ASP A 25 -2.72 9.32 -37.04
N ILE A 26 -2.33 9.88 -35.90
CA ILE A 26 -1.95 11.28 -35.79
C ILE A 26 -0.51 11.32 -35.28
N SER A 27 0.40 11.52 -36.24
CA SER A 27 1.80 11.85 -36.03
C SER A 27 1.91 13.33 -35.65
N VAL A 28 2.50 13.64 -34.49
CA VAL A 28 2.94 14.99 -34.13
C VAL A 28 4.41 14.92 -33.75
N SER A 29 5.26 15.33 -34.69
CA SER A 29 6.66 15.65 -34.45
C SER A 29 6.79 16.96 -33.68
N PRO A 30 7.72 17.09 -32.72
CA PRO A 30 8.09 18.38 -32.14
C PRO A 30 9.23 19.03 -32.94
N SER A 31 9.05 20.28 -33.36
CA SER A 31 10.15 21.14 -33.81
C SER A 31 10.81 21.85 -32.61
N PRO A 32 12.14 22.04 -32.61
CA PRO A 32 12.86 22.75 -31.56
C PRO A 32 13.08 24.22 -31.93
N SER A 33 13.01 25.11 -30.94
CA SER A 33 13.49 26.50 -31.00
C SER A 33 13.97 26.85 -29.59
N SER A 34 15.27 26.73 -29.32
CA SER A 34 16.28 27.81 -29.41
C SER A 34 16.01 28.96 -28.45
N LEU A 35 16.96 29.21 -27.55
CA LEU A 35 17.46 30.51 -27.07
C LEU A 35 18.50 30.22 -25.96
N ALA A 36 19.79 30.33 -26.30
CA ALA A 36 20.65 31.48 -26.00
C ALA A 36 21.28 31.41 -24.59
N SER A 37 22.44 30.77 -24.50
CA SER A 37 23.36 30.91 -23.36
C SER A 37 24.25 32.13 -23.59
N VAL A 38 24.02 33.18 -22.81
CA VAL A 38 24.93 34.33 -22.68
C VAL A 38 25.88 34.05 -21.52
N ALA A 39 27.17 34.14 -21.80
CA ALA A 39 28.26 34.03 -20.84
C ALA A 39 28.23 35.20 -19.84
N PHE A 40 28.39 34.90 -18.55
CA PHE A 40 28.67 35.90 -17.52
C PHE A 40 30.08 35.71 -17.00
N THR A 41 30.93 36.71 -17.27
CA THR A 41 32.26 36.87 -16.69
C THR A 41 32.19 37.57 -15.35
N SER A 42 32.89 36.96 -14.38
CA SER A 42 33.65 37.56 -13.28
C SER A 42 33.71 39.10 -13.22
N GLU A 43 33.34 39.67 -12.08
CA GLU A 43 34.20 40.60 -11.32
C GLU A 43 33.57 40.96 -9.95
N ALA A 44 34.41 40.87 -8.91
CA ALA A 44 34.29 41.59 -7.64
C ALA A 44 35.51 42.54 -7.57
N PRO A 45 35.73 43.42 -6.55
CA PRO A 45 34.91 43.79 -5.38
C PRO A 45 34.85 45.31 -5.12
N THR A 46 33.97 45.80 -4.24
CA THR A 46 34.25 47.06 -3.50
C THR A 46 33.59 47.09 -2.12
N ARG A 47 34.41 47.38 -1.09
CA ARG A 47 34.07 47.58 0.32
C ARG A 47 33.31 48.90 0.56
N VAL A 48 32.27 48.87 1.39
CA VAL A 48 31.82 50.01 2.23
C VAL A 48 31.31 49.45 3.57
N PRO A 49 31.73 49.97 4.75
CA PRO A 49 31.13 49.65 6.05
C PRO A 49 30.32 50.86 6.60
N PRO A 50 29.77 50.81 7.83
CA PRO A 50 28.51 50.17 8.22
C PRO A 50 27.46 51.22 8.68
N ILE A 51 26.16 50.91 8.60
CA ILE A 51 25.12 51.70 9.27
C ILE A 51 24.35 50.80 10.24
N LEU A 52 24.55 51.07 11.53
CA LEU A 52 23.70 50.66 12.64
C LEU A 52 22.32 51.29 12.48
N THR A 53 21.26 50.46 12.47
CA THR A 53 20.00 50.59 13.24
C THR A 53 18.89 49.84 12.51
N SER A 54 18.41 48.76 13.11
CA SER A 54 17.06 48.25 12.88
C SER A 54 16.69 47.35 14.05
N THR A 55 16.10 48.00 15.05
CA THR A 55 14.92 47.59 15.81
C THR A 55 14.63 46.09 15.79
N THR A 56 15.00 45.42 16.87
CA THR A 56 14.53 44.09 17.23
C THR A 56 13.00 44.14 17.35
N LEU A 57 12.30 43.70 16.31
CA LEU A 57 10.88 43.35 16.39
C LEU A 57 10.75 42.23 17.42
N ALA A 58 10.12 42.56 18.54
CA ALA A 58 9.74 41.59 19.56
C ALA A 58 8.91 40.50 18.89
N SER A 59 9.43 39.27 18.96
CA SER A 59 8.69 38.05 18.60
C SER A 59 7.37 38.04 19.37
N PRO A 60 6.21 37.77 18.74
CA PRO A 60 4.97 37.59 19.47
C PRO A 60 5.17 36.47 20.49
N ALA A 61 4.89 36.77 21.77
CA ALA A 61 4.97 35.83 22.86
C ALA A 61 4.21 34.55 22.49
N GLN A 62 4.95 33.46 22.29
CA GLN A 62 4.37 32.13 22.13
C GLN A 62 3.64 31.81 23.44
N THR A 63 2.31 31.86 23.42
CA THR A 63 1.51 31.30 24.51
C THR A 63 1.97 29.86 24.73
N PRO A 64 2.30 29.44 25.95
CA PRO A 64 2.72 28.07 26.23
C PRO A 64 1.60 27.15 25.77
N THR A 65 1.91 26.32 24.78
CA THR A 65 0.99 25.31 24.26
C THR A 65 0.88 24.23 25.33
N LEU A 66 -0.22 24.24 26.08
CA LEU A 66 -0.53 23.20 27.06
C LEU A 66 -0.57 21.84 26.35
N SER A 67 0.03 20.84 26.99
CA SER A 67 0.00 19.46 26.52
C SER A 67 -1.42 18.88 26.60
N LEU A 68 -1.73 17.89 25.76
CA LEU A 68 -3.04 17.21 25.79
C LEU A 68 -3.31 16.59 27.16
N ARG A 69 -2.28 16.02 27.80
CA ARG A 69 -2.39 15.49 29.17
C ARG A 69 -2.75 16.58 30.17
N GLU A 70 -2.13 17.75 30.10
CA GLU A 70 -2.42 18.86 31.01
C GLU A 70 -3.85 19.36 30.83
N VAL A 71 -4.31 19.49 29.58
CA VAL A 71 -5.71 19.86 29.28
C VAL A 71 -6.68 18.86 29.91
N LEU A 72 -6.43 17.56 29.75
CA LEU A 72 -7.23 16.52 30.38
C LEU A 72 -7.16 16.61 31.92
N THR A 73 -5.98 16.83 32.49
CA THR A 73 -5.75 16.94 33.95
C THR A 73 -6.51 18.12 34.57
N GLN A 74 -6.49 19.27 33.89
CA GLN A 74 -7.23 20.45 34.30
C GLN A 74 -8.74 20.23 34.22
N SER A 75 -9.22 19.50 33.20
CA SER A 75 -10.65 19.22 33.03
C SER A 75 -11.27 18.38 34.16
N VAL A 76 -10.47 17.60 34.89
CA VAL A 76 -10.90 16.81 36.05
C VAL A 76 -10.43 17.34 37.41
N GLY A 77 -9.99 18.60 37.47
CA GLY A 77 -9.65 19.25 38.73
C GLY A 77 -8.35 18.75 39.38
N GLY A 78 -7.38 18.29 38.59
CA GLY A 78 -6.03 17.96 39.09
C GLY A 78 -5.87 16.60 39.76
N ALA A 79 -6.89 15.75 39.73
CA ALA A 79 -6.79 14.37 40.22
C ALA A 79 -5.90 13.49 39.31
N SER A 80 -5.35 12.41 39.87
CA SER A 80 -4.64 11.39 39.09
C SER A 80 -5.55 10.83 37.98
N ILE A 81 -5.12 10.98 36.73
CA ILE A 81 -5.88 10.52 35.56
C ILE A 81 -5.56 9.07 35.25
N ASP A 82 -6.61 8.26 35.25
CA ASP A 82 -6.63 6.96 34.57
C ASP A 82 -6.92 7.15 33.08
N MET A 83 -5.90 6.99 32.24
CA MET A 83 -6.01 7.22 30.79
C MET A 83 -6.97 6.25 30.10
N THR A 84 -7.24 5.08 30.69
CA THR A 84 -8.16 4.10 30.09
C THR A 84 -9.57 4.65 29.94
N LYS A 85 -10.00 5.53 30.86
CA LYS A 85 -11.32 6.20 30.83
C LYS A 85 -11.45 7.21 29.68
N TYR A 86 -10.32 7.65 29.13
CA TYR A 86 -10.26 8.66 28.06
C TYR A 86 -9.98 8.07 26.69
N TYR A 87 -9.91 6.75 26.55
CA TYR A 87 -9.62 6.08 25.27
C TYR A 87 -10.46 6.63 24.11
N ASN A 88 -11.79 6.71 24.25
CA ASN A 88 -12.67 7.20 23.18
C ASN A 88 -12.44 8.69 22.85
N VAL A 89 -12.18 9.52 23.88
CA VAL A 89 -11.90 10.94 23.68
C VAL A 89 -10.59 11.11 22.93
N LEU A 90 -9.55 10.38 23.34
CA LEU A 90 -8.23 10.40 22.70
C LEU A 90 -8.30 9.87 21.26
N LEU A 91 -9.12 8.85 20.99
CA LEU A 91 -9.32 8.31 19.66
C LEU A 91 -9.99 9.33 18.74
N HIS A 92 -11.00 10.04 19.24
CA HIS A 92 -11.62 11.14 18.51
C HIS A 92 -10.64 12.30 18.27
N VAL A 93 -9.87 12.72 19.28
CA VAL A 93 -8.87 13.77 19.13
C VAL A 93 -7.86 13.39 18.05
N ALA A 94 -7.27 12.19 18.13
CA ALA A 94 -6.32 11.69 17.14
C ALA A 94 -6.93 11.63 15.73
N GLY A 95 -8.19 11.19 15.62
CA GLY A 95 -8.93 11.17 14.36
C GLY A 95 -9.13 12.56 13.75
N LEU A 96 -9.25 13.61 14.56
CA LEU A 96 -9.45 14.98 14.11
C LEU A 96 -8.16 15.73 13.75
N LEU A 97 -6.99 15.26 14.19
CA LEU A 97 -5.72 15.96 13.96
C LEU A 97 -5.42 16.20 12.48
N HIS A 98 -5.84 15.29 11.60
CA HIS A 98 -5.65 15.41 10.15
C HIS A 98 -6.51 16.51 9.50
N HIS A 99 -7.50 17.07 10.19
CA HIS A 99 -8.24 18.24 9.71
C HIS A 99 -7.53 19.56 10.05
N LEU A 100 -6.52 19.51 10.91
CA LEU A 100 -5.84 20.68 11.46
C LEU A 100 -4.34 20.67 11.12
N ILE A 101 -3.96 20.08 9.97
CA ILE A 101 -2.57 19.75 9.59
C ILE A 101 -1.61 20.94 9.75
N ASP A 102 -2.03 22.14 9.39
CA ASP A 102 -1.19 23.35 9.45
C ASP A 102 -1.21 24.05 10.82
N GLN A 103 -2.10 23.62 11.72
CA GLN A 103 -2.35 24.27 13.01
C GLN A 103 -1.88 23.42 14.20
N VAL A 104 -1.72 22.10 14.00
CA VAL A 104 -1.30 21.17 15.05
C VAL A 104 0.19 20.87 14.91
N PRO A 105 1.02 21.21 15.93
CA PRO A 105 2.41 20.83 15.95
C PRO A 105 2.60 19.30 15.91
N GLU A 106 3.68 18.84 15.28
CA GLU A 106 4.02 17.41 15.24
C GLU A 106 4.12 16.81 16.66
N ALA A 107 4.63 17.58 17.62
CA ALA A 107 4.73 17.19 19.03
C ALA A 107 3.37 16.82 19.64
N THR A 108 2.31 17.57 19.31
CA THR A 108 0.94 17.29 19.78
C THR A 108 0.42 15.99 19.18
N THR A 109 0.76 15.71 17.91
CA THR A 109 0.40 14.45 17.25
C THR A 109 1.09 13.26 17.89
N GLN A 110 2.38 13.40 18.22
CA GLN A 110 3.14 12.39 18.95
C GLN A 110 2.60 12.16 20.37
N GLU A 111 2.22 13.24 21.07
CA GLU A 111 1.61 13.14 22.39
C GLU A 111 0.27 12.38 22.32
N ALA A 112 -0.59 12.71 21.35
CA ALA A 112 -1.87 12.02 21.16
C ALA A 112 -1.69 10.51 20.95
N ALA A 113 -0.73 10.12 20.09
CA ALA A 113 -0.41 8.70 19.85
C ALA A 113 0.10 8.01 21.13
N LYS A 114 0.95 8.68 21.92
CA LYS A 114 1.43 8.17 23.20
C LYS A 114 0.29 7.98 24.21
N LEU A 115 -0.59 8.96 24.35
CA LEU A 115 -1.75 8.89 25.24
C LEU A 115 -2.72 7.78 24.83
N LEU A 116 -2.96 7.61 23.53
CA LEU A 116 -3.74 6.49 23.00
C LEU A 116 -3.13 5.14 23.37
N HIS A 117 -1.83 4.99 23.21
CA HIS A 117 -1.14 3.79 23.65
C HIS A 117 -1.33 3.58 25.16
N GLU A 118 -1.07 4.59 25.99
CA GLU A 118 -1.27 4.49 27.45
C GLU A 118 -2.70 4.15 27.85
N SER A 119 -3.70 4.64 27.10
CA SER A 119 -5.13 4.37 27.34
C SER A 119 -5.56 2.94 27.00
N GLY A 120 -4.71 2.14 26.35
CA GLY A 120 -4.97 0.71 26.08
C GLY A 120 -4.93 0.32 24.60
N MET A 121 -4.59 1.23 23.68
CA MET A 121 -4.44 0.89 22.26
C MET A 121 -3.18 0.05 22.05
N ARG A 122 -3.37 -1.27 21.90
CA ARG A 122 -2.27 -2.25 21.74
C ARG A 122 -2.31 -2.98 20.40
N GLU A 123 -3.50 -3.22 19.88
CA GLU A 123 -3.68 -4.04 18.69
C GLU A 123 -3.24 -3.29 17.44
N HIS A 124 -2.51 -4.00 16.57
CA HIS A 124 -1.99 -3.43 15.34
C HIS A 124 -3.10 -2.91 14.42
N GLU A 125 -4.21 -3.65 14.32
CA GLU A 125 -5.36 -3.28 13.50
C GLU A 125 -6.00 -1.95 13.94
N MET A 126 -6.04 -1.66 15.24
CA MET A 126 -6.55 -0.38 15.74
C MET A 126 -5.74 0.80 15.19
N TRP A 127 -4.41 0.65 15.09
CA TRP A 127 -3.53 1.70 14.56
C TRP A 127 -3.73 1.93 13.06
N LEU A 128 -3.97 0.85 12.30
CA LEU A 128 -4.27 0.94 10.87
C LEU A 128 -5.63 1.60 10.63
N ASN A 129 -6.65 1.24 11.42
CA ASN A 129 -7.97 1.88 11.37
C ASN A 129 -7.88 3.39 11.67
N LEU A 130 -7.04 3.79 12.64
CA LEU A 130 -6.78 5.20 12.90
C LEU A 130 -6.13 5.90 11.70
N LEU A 131 -5.16 5.26 11.03
CA LEU A 131 -4.58 5.82 9.80
C LEU A 131 -5.61 5.97 8.70
N GLN A 132 -6.44 4.97 8.48
CA GLN A 132 -7.49 5.02 7.48
C GLN A 132 -8.46 6.17 7.75
N ASN A 133 -8.89 6.33 9.01
CA ASN A 133 -9.77 7.43 9.44
C ASN A 133 -9.14 8.81 9.30
N THR A 134 -7.81 8.88 9.35
CA THR A 134 -7.04 10.13 9.16
C THR A 134 -6.56 10.32 7.71
N ARG A 135 -7.15 9.60 6.76
CA ARG A 135 -6.81 9.63 5.33
C ARG A 135 -5.32 9.37 5.08
N CYS A 136 -4.74 8.47 5.87
CA CYS A 136 -3.33 8.06 5.81
C CYS A 136 -2.36 9.26 5.93
N ASN A 137 -2.69 10.22 6.81
CA ASN A 137 -1.86 11.40 7.04
C ASN A 137 -0.44 11.02 7.47
N ASN A 138 0.56 11.63 6.84
CA ASN A 138 1.97 11.31 7.06
C ASN A 138 2.47 11.63 8.48
N ASN A 139 1.98 12.71 9.11
CA ASN A 139 2.36 13.06 10.48
C ASN A 139 1.80 12.05 11.48
N ILE A 140 0.56 11.59 11.25
CA ILE A 140 -0.05 10.52 12.04
C ILE A 140 0.71 9.21 11.84
N ALA A 141 1.04 8.84 10.60
CA ALA A 141 1.81 7.64 10.27
C ALA A 141 3.15 7.62 11.01
N LYS A 142 3.89 8.73 10.95
CA LYS A 142 5.15 8.91 11.66
C LYS A 142 4.98 8.81 13.18
N ALA A 143 3.94 9.42 13.73
CA ALA A 143 3.68 9.41 15.18
C ALA A 143 3.31 8.02 15.72
N ILE A 144 2.59 7.21 14.95
CA ILE A 144 2.16 5.88 15.40
C ILE A 144 3.13 4.75 15.06
N ALA A 145 4.05 4.95 14.11
CA ALA A 145 5.01 3.94 13.67
C ALA A 145 5.80 3.27 14.81
N PRO A 146 6.22 3.97 15.88
CA PRO A 146 6.88 3.34 17.02
C PRO A 146 6.06 2.22 17.68
N PHE A 147 4.72 2.37 17.69
CA PHE A 147 3.78 1.41 18.29
C PHE A 147 3.39 0.28 17.33
N CYS A 148 3.71 0.43 16.04
CA CYS A 148 3.39 -0.53 14.99
C CYS A 148 4.58 -1.42 14.60
N ASN A 149 5.69 -1.34 15.32
CA ASN A 149 6.91 -2.10 15.03
C ASN A 149 6.73 -3.60 15.30
N ALA A 150 6.15 -4.30 14.34
CA ALA A 150 6.06 -5.75 14.34
C ALA A 150 7.23 -6.33 13.54
N LYS A 151 7.84 -7.42 14.02
CA LYS A 151 8.82 -8.20 13.25
C LYS A 151 8.20 -8.76 11.96
N TYR A 152 6.90 -9.03 12.03
CA TYR A 152 6.10 -9.63 10.99
C TYR A 152 4.84 -8.78 10.77
N VAL A 153 4.61 -8.38 9.52
CA VAL A 153 3.48 -7.53 9.12
C VAL A 153 2.59 -8.31 8.16
N ARG A 154 1.28 -8.38 8.44
CA ARG A 154 0.30 -8.96 7.52
C ARG A 154 -0.51 -7.85 6.88
N ILE A 155 -0.34 -7.66 5.58
CA ILE A 155 -1.11 -6.69 4.81
C ILE A 155 -2.33 -7.38 4.20
N ASP A 156 -3.49 -6.78 4.39
CA ASP A 156 -4.77 -7.20 3.83
C ASP A 156 -5.41 -6.08 2.99
N ASP A 157 -6.44 -6.44 2.23
CA ASP A 157 -7.13 -5.56 1.28
C ASP A 157 -7.56 -4.23 1.90
N LYS A 158 -8.11 -4.32 3.12
CA LYS A 158 -8.73 -3.18 3.83
C LYS A 158 -7.72 -2.11 4.25
N HIS A 159 -6.44 -2.46 4.39
CA HIS A 159 -5.41 -1.58 4.95
C HIS A 159 -4.24 -1.29 4.01
N VAL A 160 -4.35 -1.57 2.71
CA VAL A 160 -3.25 -1.33 1.74
C VAL A 160 -2.71 0.10 1.82
N GLU A 161 -3.59 1.10 1.80
CA GLU A 161 -3.19 2.51 1.88
C GLU A 161 -2.56 2.87 3.24
N SER A 162 -3.09 2.32 4.33
CA SER A 162 -2.55 2.53 5.68
C SER A 162 -1.14 1.98 5.79
N TYR A 163 -0.88 0.78 5.25
CA TYR A 163 0.46 0.21 5.21
C TYR A 163 1.41 0.99 4.31
N LYS A 164 0.94 1.43 3.14
CA LYS A 164 1.73 2.27 2.24
C LYS A 164 2.24 3.53 2.94
N ALA A 165 1.40 4.17 3.75
CA ALA A 165 1.77 5.35 4.53
C ALA A 165 2.63 5.02 5.76
N LEU A 166 2.42 3.86 6.39
CA LEU A 166 3.06 3.46 7.63
C LEU A 166 4.49 2.94 7.44
N LEU A 167 4.70 2.06 6.44
CA LEU A 167 5.96 1.35 6.23
C LEU A 167 7.20 2.26 6.18
N PRO A 168 7.17 3.44 5.50
CA PRO A 168 8.31 4.38 5.46
C PRO A 168 8.85 4.79 6.84
N HIS A 169 8.02 4.75 7.87
CA HIS A 169 8.34 5.21 9.22
C HIS A 169 8.64 4.07 10.20
N THR A 170 8.47 2.81 9.76
CA THR A 170 8.67 1.63 10.59
C THR A 170 10.07 1.03 10.44
N LYS A 171 10.47 0.21 11.42
CA LYS A 171 11.68 -0.59 11.27
C LYS A 171 11.50 -1.62 10.16
N ARG A 172 12.62 -2.05 9.57
CA ARG A 172 12.62 -3.13 8.56
C ARG A 172 12.02 -4.39 9.17
N SER A 173 11.08 -4.97 8.44
CA SER A 173 10.29 -6.13 8.88
C SER A 173 10.07 -7.12 7.74
N GLU A 174 9.70 -8.33 8.12
CA GLU A 174 9.15 -9.33 7.21
C GLU A 174 7.68 -9.00 6.95
N VAL A 175 7.29 -9.03 5.68
CA VAL A 175 5.96 -8.63 5.23
C VAL A 175 5.30 -9.80 4.51
N ASN A 176 4.08 -10.12 4.93
CA ASN A 176 3.20 -11.06 4.29
C ASN A 176 2.02 -10.28 3.70
N ILE A 177 1.90 -10.32 2.38
CA ILE A 177 0.82 -9.65 1.67
C ILE A 177 -0.24 -10.70 1.36
N VAL A 178 -1.46 -10.49 1.85
CA VAL A 178 -2.59 -11.40 1.67
C VAL A 178 -3.79 -10.63 1.11
N ILE A 179 -3.95 -10.69 -0.20
CA ILE A 179 -4.97 -9.97 -0.94
C ILE A 179 -6.11 -10.91 -1.31
N LYS A 180 -7.31 -10.66 -0.78
CA LYS A 180 -8.53 -11.45 -1.06
C LYS A 180 -9.50 -10.71 -1.99
N GLY A 181 -9.35 -9.41 -2.14
CA GLY A 181 -10.19 -8.53 -2.96
C GLY A 181 -9.69 -8.41 -4.40
N ASN A 182 -10.52 -7.81 -5.27
CA ASN A 182 -10.19 -7.60 -6.67
C ASN A 182 -9.05 -6.59 -6.83
N PHE A 183 -7.95 -6.99 -7.49
CA PHE A 183 -6.77 -6.14 -7.72
C PHE A 183 -7.11 -4.88 -8.52
N GLY A 184 -8.02 -4.98 -9.49
CA GLY A 184 -8.44 -3.85 -10.33
C GLY A 184 -9.15 -2.75 -9.55
N GLU A 185 -9.67 -3.07 -8.37
CA GLU A 185 -10.34 -2.12 -7.47
C GLU A 185 -9.38 -1.55 -6.40
N MET A 186 -8.10 -1.94 -6.45
CA MET A 186 -7.08 -1.61 -5.45
C MET A 186 -5.89 -0.86 -6.07
N PRO A 187 -6.08 0.41 -6.47
CA PRO A 187 -5.07 1.16 -7.22
C PRO A 187 -3.73 1.32 -6.47
N GLY A 188 -3.71 1.28 -5.14
CA GLY A 188 -2.50 1.45 -4.35
C GLY A 188 -1.69 0.19 -4.06
N LEU A 189 -2.13 -0.98 -4.53
CA LEU A 189 -1.43 -2.23 -4.24
C LEU A 189 -0.07 -2.32 -4.96
N VAL A 190 0.04 -1.74 -6.15
CA VAL A 190 1.31 -1.61 -6.87
C VAL A 190 2.26 -0.70 -6.10
N ASP A 191 1.80 0.48 -5.72
CA ASP A 191 2.60 1.44 -4.93
C ASP A 191 3.08 0.81 -3.62
N LEU A 192 2.25 -0.04 -3.00
CA LEU A 192 2.62 -0.75 -1.78
C LEU A 192 3.85 -1.65 -2.02
N ILE A 193 3.92 -2.39 -3.13
CA ILE A 193 5.12 -3.20 -3.45
C ILE A 193 6.35 -2.31 -3.57
N GLU A 194 6.20 -1.18 -4.25
CA GLU A 194 7.29 -0.23 -4.43
C GLU A 194 7.79 0.30 -3.09
N VAL A 195 6.88 0.65 -2.19
CA VAL A 195 7.20 1.08 -0.81
C VAL A 195 7.88 -0.04 -0.03
N VAL A 196 7.34 -1.26 -0.03
CA VAL A 196 7.96 -2.43 0.63
C VAL A 196 9.40 -2.59 0.17
N SER A 197 9.63 -2.47 -1.14
CA SER A 197 10.96 -2.60 -1.75
C SER A 197 11.89 -1.41 -1.45
N LEU A 198 11.38 -0.18 -1.57
CA LEU A 198 12.13 1.07 -1.40
C LEU A 198 12.64 1.23 0.02
N TYR A 199 11.85 0.84 1.01
CA TYR A 199 12.20 0.93 2.43
C TYR A 199 12.83 -0.36 2.98
N HIS A 200 13.26 -1.26 2.10
CA HIS A 200 13.99 -2.49 2.43
C HIS A 200 13.26 -3.44 3.38
N HIS A 201 11.93 -3.50 3.29
CA HIS A 201 11.16 -4.56 3.92
C HIS A 201 11.30 -5.84 3.09
N ARG A 202 11.22 -6.99 3.76
CA ARG A 202 11.36 -8.29 3.10
C ARG A 202 9.97 -8.89 2.91
N CYS A 203 9.44 -8.83 1.70
CA CYS A 203 8.25 -9.60 1.36
C CYS A 203 8.62 -11.09 1.33
N THR A 204 8.08 -11.87 2.28
CA THR A 204 8.36 -13.30 2.45
C THR A 204 7.19 -14.18 2.03
N ARG A 205 5.95 -13.66 2.09
CA ARG A 205 4.77 -14.36 1.56
C ARG A 205 3.89 -13.44 0.74
N LEU A 206 3.42 -13.96 -0.38
CA LEU A 206 2.44 -13.33 -1.24
C LEU A 206 1.27 -14.29 -1.47
N ASP A 207 0.06 -13.84 -1.17
CA ASP A 207 -1.15 -14.65 -1.21
C ASP A 207 -2.25 -13.85 -1.93
N LEU A 208 -2.60 -14.27 -3.14
CA LEU A 208 -3.51 -13.59 -4.06
C LEU A 208 -4.79 -14.42 -4.23
N ALA A 209 -5.62 -14.44 -3.18
CA ALA A 209 -6.76 -15.33 -3.07
C ALA A 209 -7.93 -14.98 -4.02
N CYS A 210 -8.09 -13.73 -4.46
CA CYS A 210 -9.15 -13.37 -5.42
C CYS A 210 -8.93 -14.00 -6.81
N HIS A 211 -7.68 -14.28 -7.19
CA HIS A 211 -7.33 -14.84 -8.49
C HIS A 211 -7.57 -16.35 -8.58
N TYR A 212 -8.16 -16.95 -7.54
CA TYR A 212 -8.67 -18.32 -7.60
C TYR A 212 -9.81 -18.47 -8.62
N TYR A 213 -10.65 -17.44 -8.75
CA TYR A 213 -11.89 -17.51 -9.54
C TYR A 213 -11.94 -16.53 -10.72
N GLN A 214 -11.02 -15.57 -10.80
CA GLN A 214 -10.95 -14.60 -11.90
C GLN A 214 -10.12 -15.15 -13.07
N TYR A 215 -10.55 -14.87 -14.30
CA TYR A 215 -10.07 -15.55 -15.51
C TYR A 215 -8.65 -15.14 -15.98
N ASP A 216 -8.13 -14.00 -15.52
CA ASP A 216 -6.88 -13.43 -16.03
C ASP A 216 -5.69 -13.62 -15.08
N THR A 217 -4.57 -14.08 -15.64
CA THR A 217 -3.27 -14.23 -14.98
C THR A 217 -2.39 -12.98 -15.10
N THR A 218 -2.67 -12.13 -16.09
CA THR A 218 -1.83 -10.96 -16.44
C THR A 218 -1.58 -10.06 -15.24
N THR A 219 -2.62 -9.74 -14.46
CA THR A 219 -2.48 -8.88 -13.27
C THR A 219 -1.59 -9.52 -12.20
N SER A 220 -1.71 -10.83 -11.96
CA SER A 220 -0.88 -11.53 -10.99
C SER A 220 0.57 -11.64 -11.45
N ASP A 221 0.79 -11.87 -12.75
CA ASP A 221 2.12 -11.95 -13.35
C ASP A 221 2.84 -10.60 -13.29
N GLU A 222 2.17 -9.50 -13.66
CA GLU A 222 2.69 -8.13 -13.56
C GLU A 222 3.03 -7.78 -12.11
N PHE A 223 2.16 -8.16 -11.17
CA PHE A 223 2.37 -7.95 -9.74
C PHE A 223 3.62 -8.66 -9.25
N LEU A 224 3.77 -9.94 -9.61
CA LEU A 224 4.94 -10.74 -9.28
C LEU A 224 6.20 -10.13 -9.92
N GLN A 225 6.15 -9.74 -11.19
CA GLN A 225 7.28 -9.15 -11.91
C GLN A 225 7.81 -7.87 -11.25
N ARG A 226 6.93 -7.01 -10.70
CA ARG A 226 7.33 -5.81 -9.95
C ARG A 226 7.94 -6.15 -8.59
N LEU A 227 7.49 -7.23 -7.96
CA LEU A 227 7.97 -7.68 -6.65
C LEU A 227 9.30 -8.46 -6.73
N GLN A 228 9.53 -9.20 -7.81
CA GLN A 228 10.61 -10.20 -7.92
C GLN A 228 12.04 -9.65 -7.83
N PRO A 229 12.39 -8.48 -8.40
CA PRO A 229 13.77 -7.98 -8.37
C PRO A 229 14.30 -7.67 -6.97
N ARG A 230 13.43 -7.64 -5.96
CA ARG A 230 13.74 -7.15 -4.60
C ARG A 230 13.12 -7.97 -3.46
N SER A 231 12.35 -9.01 -3.77
CA SER A 231 11.67 -9.81 -2.75
C SER A 231 12.49 -10.99 -2.26
N HIS A 232 12.20 -11.42 -1.02
CA HIS A 232 12.77 -12.62 -0.41
C HIS A 232 11.65 -13.66 -0.27
N LEU A 233 10.90 -13.83 -1.37
CA LEU A 233 9.67 -14.59 -1.35
C LEU A 233 9.97 -16.06 -1.06
N VAL A 234 9.36 -16.60 0.01
CA VAL A 234 9.47 -18.01 0.43
C VAL A 234 8.15 -18.76 0.27
N SER A 235 7.03 -18.04 0.16
CA SER A 235 5.70 -18.59 -0.02
C SER A 235 4.91 -17.77 -1.04
N PHE A 236 4.32 -18.44 -2.03
CA PHE A 236 3.40 -17.85 -3.00
C PHE A 236 2.12 -18.66 -3.01
N MET A 237 0.97 -17.98 -3.06
CA MET A 237 -0.31 -18.60 -3.33
C MET A 237 -1.11 -17.71 -4.27
N GLY A 238 -1.66 -18.26 -5.34
CA GLY A 238 -2.38 -17.50 -6.35
C GLY A 238 -2.39 -18.20 -7.69
N ARG A 239 -2.84 -17.48 -8.73
CA ARG A 239 -2.87 -17.95 -10.11
C ARG A 239 -1.84 -17.19 -10.92
N LEU A 240 -1.05 -17.88 -11.73
CA LEU A 240 -0.03 -17.30 -12.62
C LEU A 240 -0.11 -17.96 -13.98
N SER A 241 0.38 -17.28 -15.02
CA SER A 241 0.66 -17.94 -16.29
C SER A 241 1.93 -18.80 -16.19
N GLY A 242 2.23 -19.57 -17.24
CA GLY A 242 3.52 -20.26 -17.34
C GLY A 242 4.71 -19.28 -17.23
N ASP A 243 4.61 -18.12 -17.87
CA ASP A 243 5.64 -17.08 -17.78
C ASP A 243 5.74 -16.52 -16.36
N GLY A 244 4.60 -16.29 -15.69
CA GLY A 244 4.57 -15.88 -14.28
C GLY A 244 5.24 -16.90 -13.35
N VAL A 245 5.02 -18.20 -13.58
CA VAL A 245 5.68 -19.26 -12.80
C VAL A 245 7.20 -19.22 -12.98
N SER A 246 7.70 -18.89 -14.17
CA SER A 246 9.14 -18.77 -14.41
C SER A 246 9.81 -17.63 -13.61
N LEU A 247 9.03 -16.68 -13.10
CA LEU A 247 9.50 -15.62 -12.22
C LEU A 247 9.65 -16.09 -10.77
N LEU A 248 9.06 -17.22 -10.37
CA LEU A 248 9.12 -17.67 -8.99
C LEU A 248 10.53 -18.13 -8.59
N PRO A 249 10.99 -17.80 -7.37
CA PRO A 249 12.25 -18.33 -6.85
C PRO A 249 12.25 -19.87 -6.77
N PRO A 250 13.37 -20.55 -7.08
CA PRO A 250 13.43 -22.02 -7.22
C PRO A 250 13.22 -22.81 -5.92
N ASN A 251 13.32 -22.16 -4.74
CA ASN A 251 13.21 -22.80 -3.42
C ASN A 251 11.93 -22.40 -2.67
N LEU A 252 10.91 -21.99 -3.41
CA LEU A 252 9.68 -21.46 -2.85
C LEU A 252 8.68 -22.60 -2.55
N THR A 253 7.85 -22.42 -1.51
CA THR A 253 6.64 -23.24 -1.30
C THR A 253 5.46 -22.63 -2.04
N ASP A 254 5.21 -23.12 -3.25
CA ASP A 254 4.17 -22.59 -4.13
C ASP A 254 2.85 -23.32 -3.97
N HIS A 255 1.77 -22.55 -3.94
CA HIS A 255 0.38 -23.00 -4.01
C HIS A 255 -0.27 -22.38 -5.24
N LEU A 256 -0.05 -22.98 -6.40
CA LEU A 256 -0.61 -22.49 -7.66
C LEU A 256 -2.03 -22.98 -7.84
N CYS A 257 -2.94 -22.05 -8.10
CA CYS A 257 -4.33 -22.33 -8.38
C CYS A 257 -4.53 -22.63 -9.86
N VAL A 258 -5.10 -23.80 -10.12
CA VAL A 258 -5.35 -24.31 -11.47
C VAL A 258 -6.85 -24.30 -11.73
N VAL A 259 -7.26 -23.62 -12.82
CA VAL A 259 -8.68 -23.45 -13.18
C VAL A 259 -9.14 -24.36 -14.32
N SER A 260 -8.24 -25.09 -14.99
CA SER A 260 -8.59 -26.04 -16.05
C SER A 260 -7.41 -26.97 -16.37
N ASP A 261 -7.67 -28.09 -17.05
CA ASP A 261 -6.63 -29.01 -17.50
C ASP A 261 -5.68 -28.37 -18.53
N ASP A 262 -6.18 -27.48 -19.38
CA ASP A 262 -5.34 -26.72 -20.31
C ASP A 262 -4.40 -25.78 -19.58
N HIS A 263 -4.90 -25.10 -18.54
CA HIS A 263 -4.07 -24.28 -17.67
C HIS A 263 -3.03 -25.15 -16.96
N ALA A 264 -3.42 -26.29 -16.38
CA ALA A 264 -2.48 -27.23 -15.77
C ALA A 264 -1.36 -27.62 -16.74
N ARG A 265 -1.73 -28.04 -17.96
CA ARG A 265 -0.80 -28.43 -19.02
C ARG A 265 0.15 -27.30 -19.41
N SER A 266 -0.30 -26.05 -19.40
CA SER A 266 0.55 -24.89 -19.68
C SER A 266 1.59 -24.62 -18.58
N LEU A 267 1.31 -24.99 -17.33
CA LEU A 267 2.24 -24.79 -16.21
C LEU A 267 3.28 -25.91 -16.09
N LEU A 268 2.92 -27.16 -16.46
CA LEU A 268 3.78 -28.34 -16.31
C LEU A 268 5.23 -28.16 -16.81
N PRO A 269 5.50 -27.55 -17.98
CA PRO A 269 6.87 -27.35 -18.46
C PRO A 269 7.74 -26.53 -17.50
N GLN A 270 7.14 -25.58 -16.79
CA GLN A 270 7.83 -24.64 -15.90
C GLN A 270 8.01 -25.21 -14.49
N LEU A 271 7.15 -26.16 -14.10
CA LEU A 271 7.17 -26.80 -12.78
C LEU A 271 8.25 -27.87 -12.63
N HIS A 272 8.79 -28.38 -13.74
CA HIS A 272 9.90 -29.33 -13.73
C HIS A 272 11.18 -28.80 -13.07
N HIS A 273 11.28 -27.49 -12.82
CA HIS A 273 12.42 -26.83 -12.18
C HIS A 273 12.17 -26.41 -10.72
N ALA A 274 10.94 -26.54 -10.23
CA ALA A 274 10.58 -26.15 -8.87
C ALA A 274 10.44 -27.39 -7.97
N VAL A 275 11.38 -27.56 -7.04
CA VAL A 275 11.55 -28.80 -6.25
C VAL A 275 10.40 -29.04 -5.25
N THR A 276 9.57 -28.02 -4.96
CA THR A 276 8.51 -28.04 -3.94
C THR A 276 7.23 -27.30 -4.33
N THR A 277 6.81 -27.35 -5.60
CA THR A 277 5.51 -26.77 -5.99
C THR A 277 4.37 -27.74 -5.69
N LYS A 278 3.38 -27.28 -4.93
CA LYS A 278 2.09 -27.96 -4.76
C LYS A 278 1.07 -27.31 -5.68
N LEU A 279 0.59 -28.07 -6.67
CA LEU A 279 -0.57 -27.67 -7.45
C LEU A 279 -1.82 -27.82 -6.60
N LEU A 280 -2.53 -26.72 -6.37
CA LEU A 280 -3.86 -26.73 -5.79
C LEU A 280 -4.87 -26.70 -6.94
N TYR A 281 -5.43 -27.86 -7.25
CA TYR A 281 -6.60 -27.92 -8.12
C TYR A 281 -7.78 -27.31 -7.35
N LEU A 282 -8.33 -26.22 -7.86
CA LEU A 282 -9.61 -25.72 -7.41
C LEU A 282 -10.65 -26.60 -8.09
N GLU A 283 -11.17 -27.59 -7.37
CA GLU A 283 -12.31 -28.36 -7.85
C GLU A 283 -13.47 -27.40 -8.11
N TYR A 284 -13.95 -27.39 -9.35
CA TYR A 284 -15.08 -26.60 -9.81
C TYR A 284 -16.29 -26.80 -8.87
N PHE A 285 -16.78 -25.72 -8.28
CA PHE A 285 -18.15 -25.60 -7.75
C PHE A 285 -18.96 -24.70 -8.69
#